data_AF-A0AA39YPA1-F1
#
_entry.id   AF-A0AA39YPA1-F1
#
_cell.length_a   1.000
_cell.length_b   1.000
_cell.length_c   1.000
_cell.angle_alpha   90.00
_cell.angle_beta   90.00
_cell.angle_gamma   90.00
#
_symmetry.space_group_name_H-M   'P 1'
#
loop_
_entity.id
_entity.type
_entity.pdbx_description
1 polymer ?
#
loop_
_entity_poly.entity_id
_entity_poly.type
_entity_poly.pdbx_seq_one_letter_code
_entity_poly.pdbx_strand_id
1 'polypeptide(L)'
;MPSPPWKNITMNSTDQTPIPLVVTNACPETIWPGIGTQNGIGPGTGGFVLEARSSRKMFVSPNWQGRVWGRTNCSFNDEGTGPSSLNGVNGNGASCTTGDCFGRLDCQFSGQVPSTLAEFNLIGGVGGKQTFYDISLVDGYNLPLGVVYIPAKNTTFIPPNLTNCACIASSGYLGAPARSGLAYSNESYPIPYEAAQTNEAVGSWCPWDLQKFPPSKPGDGIFPYPDDHIQRPVFDPCLSACSSTNKPQDCCTGQYNDPNVCRPSLYSARAKSVCPDAYSYAFDDQTSTFIIPAGGGWEIVFCPQGRSTNIIQIFGDQLRALASGGRVTQEMFSAVTNKTYIESGRAGGASRLQPTPLLELTVVGICMALAFS
;
A
#
# COMPACT_ATOMS: atom_id res chain seq x y z
N MET A 1 38.54 4.28 -9.29
CA MET A 1 37.08 4.31 -9.03
C MET A 1 36.88 4.45 -7.53
N PRO A 2 36.14 5.45 -7.03
CA PRO A 2 35.86 5.51 -5.61
C PRO A 2 35.02 4.29 -5.21
N SER A 3 35.44 3.60 -4.16
CA SER A 3 34.72 2.48 -3.56
C SER A 3 33.30 2.89 -3.15
N PRO A 4 32.26 2.06 -3.39
CA PRO A 4 30.90 2.42 -2.98
C PRO A 4 30.77 2.37 -1.45
N PRO A 5 29.79 3.07 -0.85
CA PRO A 5 29.69 3.28 0.60
C PRO A 5 29.08 2.07 1.33
N TRP A 6 29.56 0.85 1.07
CA TRP A 6 29.10 -0.36 1.75
C TRP A 6 29.80 -0.49 3.11
N LYS A 7 29.31 0.21 4.13
CA LYS A 7 29.66 -0.16 5.51
C LYS A 7 28.76 -1.33 5.92
N ASN A 8 29.38 -2.47 6.21
CA ASN A 8 28.71 -3.58 6.91
C ASN A 8 28.34 -3.09 8.31
N ILE A 9 27.06 -2.79 8.53
CA ILE A 9 26.54 -2.49 9.86
C ILE A 9 25.52 -3.57 10.19
N THR A 10 25.94 -4.53 11.00
CA THR A 10 25.05 -5.52 11.61
C THR A 10 24.19 -4.82 12.65
N MET A 11 22.88 -4.77 12.45
CA MET A 11 21.95 -4.39 13.51
C MET A 11 22.06 -5.39 14.65
N ASN A 12 22.32 -4.88 15.85
CA ASN A 12 22.26 -5.65 17.08
C ASN A 12 20.76 -5.80 17.43
N SER A 13 20.28 -7.01 17.71
CA SER A 13 18.87 -7.31 18.01
C SER A 13 18.36 -6.69 19.31
N THR A 14 19.19 -5.87 19.98
CA THR A 14 18.87 -5.10 21.18
C THR A 14 18.78 -3.58 20.91
N ASP A 15 18.92 -3.12 19.66
CA ASP A 15 18.78 -1.70 19.33
C ASP A 15 17.31 -1.28 19.46
N GLN A 16 16.98 -0.66 20.60
CA GLN A 16 15.64 -0.15 20.93
C GLN A 16 15.38 1.24 20.32
N THR A 17 16.21 1.70 19.38
CA THR A 17 16.04 3.01 18.77
C THR A 17 14.69 3.09 18.05
N PRO A 18 13.81 4.04 18.42
CA PRO A 18 12.51 4.16 17.78
C PRO A 18 12.63 4.41 16.27
N ILE A 19 11.81 3.71 15.49
CA ILE A 19 11.75 3.78 14.04
C ILE A 19 10.90 4.98 13.63
N PRO A 20 11.42 5.92 12.81
CA PRO A 20 10.62 7.04 12.32
C PRO A 20 9.42 6.54 11.49
N LEU A 21 8.23 7.05 11.80
CA LEU A 21 7.02 6.92 10.99
C LEU A 21 6.51 8.32 10.68
N VAL A 22 6.62 8.74 9.43
CA VAL A 22 6.13 10.02 8.92
C VAL A 22 4.84 9.78 8.17
N VAL A 23 3.83 10.59 8.41
CA VAL A 23 2.58 10.57 7.65
C VAL A 23 2.41 11.92 6.98
N THR A 24 2.23 11.92 5.67
CA THR A 24 2.18 13.12 4.83
C THR A 24 0.87 13.17 4.06
N ASN A 25 0.18 14.29 4.19
CA ASN A 25 -0.99 14.60 3.40
C ASN A 25 -0.56 15.45 2.19
N ALA A 26 -0.34 14.82 1.04
CA ALA A 26 -0.17 15.53 -0.23
C ALA A 26 -1.50 15.71 -0.99
N CYS A 27 -2.64 15.46 -0.37
CA CYS A 27 -3.95 15.78 -0.93
C CYS A 27 -4.20 17.31 -0.84
N PRO A 28 -5.11 17.85 -1.69
CA PRO A 28 -5.51 19.26 -1.61
C PRO A 28 -6.43 19.55 -0.42
N GLU A 29 -7.00 18.52 0.20
CA GLU A 29 -7.94 18.62 1.31
C GLU A 29 -7.36 17.99 2.59
N THR A 30 -7.94 18.36 3.72
CA THR A 30 -7.65 17.76 5.03
C THR A 30 -8.09 16.29 5.03
N ILE A 31 -7.25 15.44 5.61
CA ILE A 31 -7.54 14.02 5.82
C ILE A 31 -7.37 13.68 7.29
N TRP A 32 -7.86 12.51 7.68
CA TRP A 32 -7.70 12.01 9.04
C TRP A 32 -7.00 10.67 9.02
N PRO A 33 -5.66 10.60 9.06
CA PRO A 33 -4.99 9.32 9.09
C PRO A 33 -5.44 8.49 10.30
N GLY A 34 -5.61 7.19 10.08
CA GLY A 34 -5.79 6.17 11.11
C GLY A 34 -4.55 5.28 11.18
N ILE A 35 -4.23 4.81 12.38
CA ILE A 35 -3.10 3.94 12.66
C ILE A 35 -3.58 2.81 13.57
N GLY A 36 -3.39 1.59 13.12
CA GLY A 36 -3.64 0.38 13.88
C GLY A 36 -2.30 -0.25 14.26
N THR A 37 -2.15 -0.63 15.53
CA THR A 37 -0.98 -1.40 16.00
C THR A 37 -1.43 -2.79 16.38
N GLN A 38 -0.95 -3.82 15.67
CA GLN A 38 -1.20 -5.21 16.04
C GLN A 38 -0.12 -5.77 16.98
N ASN A 39 1.12 -5.31 16.85
CA ASN A 39 2.23 -5.74 17.71
C ASN A 39 3.26 -4.62 17.92
N GLY A 40 4.02 -4.70 19.01
CA GLY A 40 4.98 -3.67 19.43
C GLY A 40 4.32 -2.43 20.02
N ILE A 41 5.06 -1.32 20.04
CA ILE A 41 4.62 -0.01 20.54
C ILE A 41 4.36 0.90 19.34
N GLY A 42 3.09 1.32 19.21
CA GLY A 42 2.65 2.28 18.20
C GLY A 42 3.04 3.73 18.52
N PRO A 43 2.61 4.70 17.70
CA PRO A 43 3.07 6.09 17.77
C PRO A 43 2.44 6.94 18.88
N GLY A 44 1.74 6.32 19.84
CA GLY A 44 1.02 7.02 20.91
C GLY A 44 -0.29 7.67 20.48
N THR A 45 -0.75 7.40 19.26
CA THR A 45 -2.07 7.78 18.74
C THR A 45 -2.51 6.75 17.68
N GLY A 46 -3.79 6.44 17.65
CA GLY A 46 -4.46 5.67 16.61
C GLY A 46 -5.07 6.53 15.51
N GLY A 47 -5.07 7.85 15.61
CA GLY A 47 -5.50 8.71 14.51
C GLY A 47 -5.55 10.19 14.87
N PHE A 48 -5.47 11.02 13.84
CA PHE A 48 -5.37 12.47 14.00
C PHE A 48 -5.86 13.21 12.76
N VAL A 49 -6.09 14.52 12.90
CA VAL A 49 -6.34 15.43 11.77
C VAL A 49 -5.00 15.77 11.11
N LEU A 50 -4.94 15.76 9.79
CA LEU A 50 -3.76 16.16 9.03
C LEU A 50 -4.17 17.11 7.89
N GLU A 51 -3.84 18.40 8.06
CA GLU A 51 -4.17 19.45 7.09
C GLU A 51 -3.55 19.21 5.72
N ALA A 52 -4.14 19.79 4.69
CA ALA A 52 -3.62 19.73 3.34
C ALA A 52 -2.15 20.17 3.29
N ARG A 53 -1.33 19.40 2.55
CA ARG A 53 0.11 19.69 2.34
C ARG A 53 0.96 19.68 3.61
N SER A 54 0.50 19.02 4.68
CA SER A 54 1.22 18.90 5.94
C SER A 54 1.75 17.49 6.18
N SER A 55 2.72 17.38 7.09
CA SER A 55 3.32 16.10 7.51
C SER A 55 3.40 16.04 9.03
N ARG A 56 3.21 14.84 9.58
CA ARG A 56 3.41 14.55 11.00
C ARG A 56 4.45 13.47 11.17
N LYS A 57 5.54 13.78 11.86
CA LYS A 57 6.58 12.82 12.23
C LYS A 57 6.27 12.22 13.60
N MET A 58 6.30 10.89 13.66
CA MET A 58 6.11 10.09 14.85
C MET A 58 7.15 8.97 14.88
N PHE A 59 7.06 8.08 15.86
CA PHE A 59 7.98 6.97 16.02
C PHE A 59 7.22 5.73 16.49
N VAL A 60 7.67 4.56 16.03
CA VAL A 60 7.18 3.26 16.48
C VAL A 60 8.35 2.42 16.99
N SER A 61 8.08 1.38 17.77
CA SER A 61 9.14 0.45 18.19
C SER A 61 9.73 -0.33 17.00
N PRO A 62 10.99 -0.78 17.09
CA PRO A 62 11.59 -1.67 16.08
C PRO A 62 10.75 -2.90 15.76
N ASN A 63 10.03 -3.45 16.74
CA ASN A 63 9.20 -4.63 16.56
C ASN A 63 7.74 -4.35 16.12
N TRP A 64 7.45 -3.13 15.66
CA TRP A 64 6.09 -2.73 15.34
C TRP A 64 5.52 -3.52 14.16
N GLN A 65 4.27 -3.96 14.33
CA GLN A 65 3.44 -4.47 13.26
C GLN A 65 2.14 -3.69 13.29
N GLY A 66 1.76 -3.17 12.13
CA GLY A 66 0.78 -2.11 12.07
C GLY A 66 0.27 -1.83 10.68
N ARG A 67 -0.76 -0.99 10.63
CA ARG A 67 -1.29 -0.44 9.38
C ARG A 67 -1.60 1.03 9.51
N VAL A 68 -1.46 1.75 8.41
CA VAL A 68 -1.80 3.17 8.28
C VAL A 68 -2.78 3.32 7.13
N TRP A 69 -3.85 4.08 7.32
CA TRP A 69 -4.82 4.39 6.27
C TRP A 69 -5.33 5.82 6.39
N GLY A 70 -6.00 6.31 5.34
CA GLY A 70 -6.53 7.67 5.31
C GLY A 70 -8.05 7.64 5.41
N ARG A 71 -8.61 8.56 6.21
CA ARG A 71 -10.06 8.78 6.30
C ARG A 71 -10.43 10.10 5.66
N THR A 72 -11.59 10.13 5.00
CA THR A 72 -12.05 11.31 4.24
C THR A 72 -13.39 11.83 4.74
N ASN A 73 -13.57 13.14 4.56
CA ASN A 73 -14.80 13.86 4.90
C ASN A 73 -15.32 13.48 6.29
N CYS A 74 -14.48 13.76 7.30
CA CYS A 74 -14.79 13.45 8.69
C CYS A 74 -15.30 14.68 9.45
N SER A 75 -16.16 14.44 10.42
CA SER A 75 -16.56 15.46 11.40
C SER A 75 -16.72 14.83 12.78
N PHE A 76 -15.95 15.33 13.75
CA PHE A 76 -15.91 14.81 15.11
C PHE A 76 -16.44 15.83 16.12
N ASN A 77 -16.96 15.36 17.26
CA ASN A 77 -17.17 16.24 18.42
C ASN A 77 -15.82 16.76 18.96
N ASP A 78 -15.87 17.76 19.85
CA ASP A 78 -14.68 18.41 20.41
C ASP A 78 -13.72 17.41 21.09
N GLU A 79 -14.25 16.35 21.69
CA GLU A 79 -13.45 15.30 22.33
C GLU A 79 -12.87 14.26 21.35
N GLY A 80 -13.28 14.26 20.08
CA GLY A 80 -12.84 13.26 19.10
C GLY A 80 -13.35 11.83 19.38
N THR A 81 -14.43 11.69 20.16
CA THR A 81 -14.96 10.39 20.62
C THR A 81 -16.18 9.92 19.84
N GLY A 82 -16.74 10.75 18.96
CA GLY A 82 -17.88 10.43 18.11
C GLY A 82 -18.12 11.48 17.03
N PRO A 83 -19.17 11.32 16.20
CA PRO A 83 -19.49 12.27 15.14
C PRO A 83 -19.90 13.63 15.72
N SER A 84 -19.54 14.70 15.01
CA SER A 84 -20.07 16.02 15.32
C SER A 84 -21.58 16.03 15.07
N SER A 85 -22.34 16.73 15.91
CA SER A 85 -23.75 17.00 15.61
C SER A 85 -23.94 18.49 15.36
N LEU A 86 -24.35 18.85 14.14
CA LEU A 86 -24.84 20.20 13.85
C LEU A 86 -26.21 20.46 14.52
N ASN A 87 -26.91 19.42 15.00
CA ASN A 87 -28.29 19.47 15.52
C ASN A 87 -28.54 18.74 16.86
N GLY A 88 -27.51 18.46 17.67
CA GLY A 88 -27.70 18.13 19.10
C GLY A 88 -27.88 16.66 19.49
N VAL A 89 -27.46 15.69 18.67
CA VAL A 89 -27.25 14.29 19.11
C VAL A 89 -25.82 13.87 18.80
N ASN A 90 -24.91 14.10 19.74
CA ASN A 90 -23.55 13.56 19.66
C ASN A 90 -23.58 12.05 19.97
N GLY A 91 -22.76 11.28 19.26
CA GLY A 91 -22.19 10.08 19.87
C GLY A 91 -22.70 8.71 19.43
N ASN A 92 -23.21 8.53 18.20
CA ASN A 92 -23.33 7.20 17.59
C ASN A 92 -23.20 7.25 16.06
N GLY A 93 -22.49 6.29 15.47
CA GLY A 93 -22.33 6.15 14.01
C GLY A 93 -20.91 6.48 13.51
N ALA A 94 -20.77 6.55 12.19
CA ALA A 94 -19.53 6.91 11.53
C ALA A 94 -19.32 8.43 11.56
N SER A 95 -18.09 8.85 11.84
CA SER A 95 -17.68 10.25 11.78
C SER A 95 -17.08 10.59 10.41
N CYS A 96 -16.58 9.60 9.69
CA CYS A 96 -15.96 9.72 8.38
C CYS A 96 -16.76 9.05 7.27
N THR A 97 -16.65 9.58 6.05
CA THR A 97 -17.28 8.99 4.86
C THR A 97 -16.56 7.73 4.40
N THR A 98 -15.23 7.65 4.53
CA THR A 98 -14.43 6.45 4.25
C THR A 98 -13.39 6.20 5.33
N GLY A 99 -13.00 4.94 5.53
CA GLY A 99 -11.97 4.55 6.51
C GLY A 99 -12.36 4.76 7.97
N ASP A 100 -13.63 5.07 8.29
CA ASP A 100 -14.07 5.37 9.64
C ASP A 100 -13.69 4.27 10.65
N CYS A 101 -13.28 4.61 11.85
CA CYS A 101 -12.87 3.63 12.86
C CYS A 101 -13.79 3.70 14.09
N PHE A 102 -15.07 3.47 13.85
CA PHE A 102 -16.16 3.51 14.85
C PHE A 102 -16.38 4.92 15.43
N GLY A 103 -16.34 5.93 14.57
CA GLY A 103 -16.66 7.32 14.89
C GLY A 103 -15.59 8.05 15.71
N ARG A 104 -14.47 7.41 16.05
CA ARG A 104 -13.43 8.00 16.90
C ARG A 104 -12.31 8.61 16.07
N LEU A 105 -11.78 9.74 16.53
CA LEU A 105 -10.58 10.33 15.94
C LEU A 105 -9.36 9.45 16.21
N ASP A 106 -9.20 9.03 17.46
CA ASP A 106 -8.12 8.16 17.93
C ASP A 106 -8.54 6.68 17.80
N CYS A 107 -8.23 6.08 16.65
CA CYS A 107 -8.70 4.73 16.31
C CYS A 107 -8.16 3.66 17.29
N GLN A 108 -9.02 2.71 17.64
CA GLN A 108 -8.64 1.53 18.44
C GLN A 108 -8.62 0.24 17.60
N PHE A 109 -9.23 0.30 16.41
CA PHE A 109 -9.37 -0.81 15.47
C PHE A 109 -9.07 -0.31 14.05
N SER A 110 -9.03 -1.22 13.08
CA SER A 110 -8.90 -0.86 11.66
C SER A 110 -10.04 0.03 11.19
N GLY A 111 -9.80 0.74 10.08
CA GLY A 111 -10.82 1.51 9.40
C GLY A 111 -11.85 0.64 8.67
N GLN A 112 -13.08 1.12 8.60
CA GLN A 112 -14.14 0.55 7.79
C GLN A 112 -13.80 0.63 6.30
N VAL A 113 -14.05 -0.48 5.61
CA VAL A 113 -13.93 -0.61 4.16
C VAL A 113 -14.86 0.35 3.40
N PRO A 114 -14.48 0.84 2.21
CA PRO A 114 -13.20 0.62 1.56
C PRO A 114 -12.09 1.50 2.14
N SER A 115 -10.89 0.93 2.27
CA SER A 115 -9.71 1.62 2.80
C SER A 115 -8.42 1.13 2.14
N THR A 116 -7.68 2.03 1.51
CA THR A 116 -6.32 1.75 1.03
C THR A 116 -5.39 1.67 2.23
N LEU A 117 -4.67 0.56 2.40
CA LEU A 117 -3.81 0.33 3.58
C LEU A 117 -2.33 0.38 3.19
N ALA A 118 -1.50 0.94 4.05
CA ALA A 118 -0.07 0.62 4.11
C ALA A 118 0.17 -0.28 5.32
N GLU A 119 0.70 -1.48 5.08
CA GLU A 119 0.86 -2.52 6.10
C GLU A 119 2.35 -2.77 6.37
N PHE A 120 2.68 -3.08 7.64
CA PHE A 120 4.06 -3.25 8.09
C PHE A 120 4.20 -4.42 9.06
N ASN A 121 5.27 -5.19 8.87
CA ASN A 121 5.89 -6.02 9.89
C ASN A 121 7.40 -5.74 9.90
N LEU A 122 7.86 -4.92 10.84
CA LEU A 122 9.23 -4.41 10.87
C LEU A 122 10.29 -5.42 11.33
N ILE A 123 9.87 -6.55 11.91
CA ILE A 123 10.76 -7.64 12.37
C ILE A 123 10.25 -9.02 11.95
N GLY A 124 9.97 -9.20 10.67
CA GLY A 124 9.64 -10.49 10.10
C GLY A 124 10.85 -11.36 9.76
N GLY A 125 10.54 -12.51 9.15
CA GLY A 125 11.53 -13.39 8.55
C GLY A 125 12.36 -14.20 9.55
N VAL A 126 13.30 -14.98 9.03
CA VAL A 126 14.15 -15.85 9.86
C VAL A 126 15.05 -14.99 10.75
N GLY A 127 14.85 -15.07 12.06
CA GLY A 127 15.63 -14.34 13.05
C GLY A 127 15.28 -12.86 13.22
N GLY A 128 14.13 -12.40 12.70
CA GLY A 128 13.64 -11.03 12.92
C GLY A 128 14.48 -9.94 12.25
N LYS A 129 15.06 -10.25 11.09
CA LYS A 129 16.01 -9.38 10.37
C LYS A 129 15.46 -8.75 9.11
N GLN A 130 14.18 -8.93 8.83
CA GLN A 130 13.53 -8.44 7.62
C GLN A 130 12.34 -7.56 7.96
N THR A 131 12.16 -6.49 7.20
CA THR A 131 10.90 -5.73 7.15
C THR A 131 10.06 -6.25 6.00
N PHE A 132 8.80 -6.54 6.28
CA PHE A 132 7.76 -6.79 5.30
C PHE A 132 6.85 -5.57 5.27
N TYR A 133 6.53 -5.09 4.09
CA TYR A 133 5.57 -4.01 3.93
C TYR A 133 4.93 -4.06 2.56
N ASP A 134 3.77 -3.43 2.45
CA ASP A 134 3.00 -3.40 1.23
C ASP A 134 1.97 -2.27 1.25
N ILE A 135 1.42 -2.01 0.06
CA ILE A 135 0.15 -1.30 -0.09
C ILE A 135 -0.91 -2.36 -0.38
N SER A 136 -2.03 -2.31 0.33
CA SER A 136 -3.08 -3.32 0.25
C SER A 136 -4.41 -2.72 -0.13
N LEU A 137 -5.02 -3.32 -1.15
CA LEU A 137 -6.37 -3.06 -1.63
C LEU A 137 -7.32 -4.23 -1.32
N VAL A 138 -6.91 -5.15 -0.44
CA VAL A 138 -7.73 -6.27 0.06
C VAL A 138 -9.00 -5.73 0.72
N ASP A 139 -8.86 -4.62 1.44
CA ASP A 139 -9.94 -3.90 2.12
C ASP A 139 -10.55 -2.78 1.26
N GLY A 140 -10.29 -2.79 -0.06
CA GLY A 140 -10.80 -1.79 -0.99
C GLY A 140 -9.83 -0.63 -1.24
N TYR A 141 -10.33 0.39 -1.92
CA TYR A 141 -9.58 1.59 -2.28
C TYR A 141 -10.37 2.86 -1.95
N ASN A 142 -9.71 3.82 -1.31
CA ASN A 142 -10.30 5.15 -1.07
C ASN A 142 -9.32 6.32 -1.30
N LEU A 143 -8.03 6.17 -1.01
CA LEU A 143 -7.07 7.24 -1.27
C LEU A 143 -5.86 6.69 -2.03
N PRO A 144 -5.27 7.47 -2.95
CA PRO A 144 -3.94 7.17 -3.45
C PRO A 144 -2.94 7.16 -2.31
N LEU A 145 -2.03 6.18 -2.30
CA LEU A 145 -1.10 5.94 -1.21
C LEU A 145 0.29 5.65 -1.75
N GLY A 146 1.32 6.17 -1.09
CA GLY A 146 2.72 5.84 -1.33
C GLY A 146 3.41 5.46 -0.03
N VAL A 147 4.37 4.54 -0.12
CA VAL A 147 5.25 4.13 0.98
C VAL A 147 6.68 4.42 0.58
N VAL A 148 7.36 5.25 1.36
CA VAL A 148 8.72 5.74 1.08
C VAL A 148 9.64 5.29 2.21
N TYR A 149 10.74 4.62 1.85
CA TYR A 149 11.75 4.19 2.80
C TYR A 149 12.66 5.36 3.20
N ILE A 150 12.89 5.52 4.50
CA ILE A 150 13.80 6.50 5.09
C ILE A 150 15.06 5.75 5.57
N PRO A 151 16.21 5.89 4.88
CA PRO A 151 17.44 5.20 5.30
C PRO A 151 17.92 5.69 6.67
N ALA A 152 18.31 4.77 7.55
CA ALA A 152 18.99 5.09 8.80
C ALA A 152 20.51 4.93 8.65
N LYS A 153 21.30 5.68 9.44
CA LYS A 153 22.77 5.68 9.39
C LYS A 153 23.40 4.30 9.59
N ASN A 154 22.71 3.40 10.28
CA ASN A 154 23.12 2.03 10.61
C ASN A 154 22.49 0.97 9.70
N THR A 155 21.85 1.36 8.59
CA THR A 155 21.26 0.43 7.62
C THR A 155 22.12 0.29 6.37
N THR A 156 21.99 -0.84 5.68
CA THR A 156 22.49 -0.95 4.30
C THR A 156 21.78 0.07 3.43
N PHE A 157 22.52 0.74 2.53
CA PHE A 157 21.90 1.58 1.53
C PHE A 157 21.07 0.72 0.57
N ILE A 158 19.80 1.07 0.43
CA ILE A 158 18.87 0.45 -0.51
C ILE A 158 18.41 1.53 -1.49
N PRO A 159 18.61 1.35 -2.81
CA PRO A 159 18.11 2.26 -3.83
C PRO A 159 16.61 2.53 -3.69
N PRO A 160 16.16 3.79 -3.76
CA PRO A 160 14.74 4.15 -3.62
C PRO A 160 13.83 3.51 -4.65
N ASN A 161 14.33 3.16 -5.85
CA ASN A 161 13.55 2.44 -6.87
C ASN A 161 13.40 0.93 -6.64
N LEU A 162 13.93 0.41 -5.54
CA LEU A 162 13.57 -0.90 -5.02
C LEU A 162 12.49 -0.81 -3.94
N THR A 163 12.36 0.33 -3.25
CA THR A 163 11.58 0.40 -2.01
C THR A 163 10.35 1.29 -2.07
N ASN A 164 10.42 2.38 -2.84
CA ASN A 164 9.44 3.45 -2.76
C ASN A 164 8.28 3.16 -3.71
N CYS A 165 7.24 2.48 -3.20
CA CYS A 165 6.09 2.06 -3.98
C CYS A 165 4.91 3.03 -3.84
N ALA A 166 4.04 3.04 -4.85
CA ALA A 166 2.84 3.87 -4.85
C ALA A 166 1.69 3.19 -5.60
N CYS A 167 0.47 3.44 -5.13
CA CYS A 167 -0.78 3.08 -5.76
C CYS A 167 -1.63 4.33 -5.99
N ILE A 168 -1.80 4.70 -7.26
CA ILE A 168 -2.57 5.86 -7.72
C ILE A 168 -3.67 5.37 -8.66
N ALA A 169 -4.85 5.15 -8.10
CA ALA A 169 -6.03 4.66 -8.80
C ALA A 169 -7.22 5.64 -8.73
N SER A 170 -6.94 6.92 -8.50
CA SER A 170 -7.91 8.03 -8.54
C SER A 170 -7.61 8.95 -9.72
N SER A 171 -8.67 9.30 -10.47
CA SER A 171 -8.56 10.29 -11.55
C SER A 171 -8.09 11.64 -11.00
N GLY A 172 -7.26 12.35 -11.77
CA GLY A 172 -6.69 13.65 -11.42
C GLY A 172 -5.37 13.57 -10.63
N TYR A 173 -5.00 12.40 -10.10
CA TYR A 173 -3.74 12.21 -9.37
C TYR A 173 -2.64 11.55 -10.21
N LEU A 174 -2.99 10.93 -11.34
CA LEU A 174 -2.05 10.20 -12.16
C LEU A 174 -1.24 11.17 -13.03
N GLY A 175 0.09 11.15 -12.90
CA GLY A 175 1.00 11.88 -13.78
C GLY A 175 0.94 11.38 -15.23
N ALA A 176 1.50 12.14 -16.17
CA ALA A 176 1.50 11.77 -17.59
C ALA A 176 2.11 10.37 -17.84
N PRO A 177 1.60 9.58 -18.79
CA PRO A 177 2.12 8.24 -19.10
C PRO A 177 3.64 8.21 -19.27
N ALA A 178 4.30 7.41 -18.45
CA ALA A 178 5.73 7.21 -18.47
C ALA A 178 6.05 5.81 -17.93
N ARG A 179 7.09 5.16 -18.45
CA ARG A 179 7.58 3.87 -17.94
C ARG A 179 8.51 4.01 -16.74
N SER A 180 9.05 5.20 -16.54
CA SER A 180 9.90 5.52 -15.40
C SER A 180 9.74 6.97 -14.96
N GLY A 181 10.11 7.28 -13.71
CA GLY A 181 10.15 8.67 -13.25
C GLY A 181 10.88 8.88 -11.93
N LEU A 182 10.85 10.11 -11.45
CA LEU A 182 11.73 10.57 -10.36
C LEU A 182 10.97 10.87 -9.05
N ALA A 183 9.65 10.68 -9.02
CA ALA A 183 8.88 10.92 -7.80
C ALA A 183 9.41 10.00 -6.68
N TYR A 184 9.73 10.58 -5.53
CA TYR A 184 10.34 9.90 -4.39
C TYR A 184 11.68 9.21 -4.69
N SER A 185 12.41 9.68 -5.71
CA SER A 185 13.73 9.18 -6.10
C SER A 185 14.58 10.27 -6.78
N ASN A 186 15.51 9.90 -7.67
CA ASN A 186 16.40 10.76 -8.43
C ASN A 186 16.85 10.10 -9.75
N GLU A 187 17.57 10.84 -10.58
CA GLU A 187 18.03 10.42 -11.91
C GLU A 187 18.90 9.15 -11.90
N SER A 188 19.60 8.88 -10.79
CA SER A 188 20.42 7.68 -10.67
C SER A 188 19.58 6.42 -10.45
N TYR A 189 18.38 6.56 -9.88
CA TYR A 189 17.50 5.45 -9.51
C TYR A 189 16.06 5.72 -9.95
N PRO A 190 15.77 5.83 -11.26
CA PRO A 190 14.41 6.12 -11.70
C PRO A 190 13.45 5.00 -11.26
N ILE A 191 12.27 5.38 -10.76
CA ILE A 191 11.22 4.46 -10.32
C ILE A 191 10.54 3.84 -11.55
N PRO A 192 10.39 2.51 -11.64
CA PRO A 192 9.54 1.87 -12.64
C PRO A 192 8.05 2.16 -12.39
N TYR A 193 7.33 2.56 -13.43
CA TYR A 193 5.90 2.86 -13.36
C TYR A 193 5.06 1.91 -14.21
N GLU A 194 3.80 1.77 -13.81
CA GLU A 194 2.72 1.37 -14.70
C GLU A 194 2.57 2.47 -15.79
N ALA A 195 2.61 2.08 -17.06
CA ALA A 195 2.70 3.01 -18.19
C ALA A 195 1.43 3.12 -19.06
N ALA A 196 0.46 2.23 -18.89
CA ALA A 196 -0.72 2.15 -19.76
C ALA A 196 -1.88 3.01 -19.27
N GLN A 197 -2.03 3.22 -17.96
CA GLN A 197 -3.19 3.89 -17.38
C GLN A 197 -3.20 5.40 -17.68
N THR A 198 -4.39 5.95 -17.94
CA THR A 198 -4.64 7.40 -18.06
C THR A 198 -5.57 7.87 -16.94
N ASN A 199 -5.70 9.19 -16.74
CA ASN A 199 -6.63 9.73 -15.75
C ASN A 199 -8.09 9.33 -16.05
N GLU A 200 -8.44 9.20 -17.32
CA GLU A 200 -9.75 8.73 -17.77
C GLU A 200 -9.93 7.23 -17.45
N ALA A 201 -8.93 6.40 -17.74
CA ALA A 201 -8.99 4.96 -17.48
C ALA A 201 -9.09 4.65 -15.98
N VAL A 202 -8.27 5.30 -15.14
CA VAL A 202 -8.35 5.12 -13.67
C VAL A 202 -9.61 5.74 -13.07
N GLY A 203 -10.38 6.54 -13.81
CA GLY A 203 -11.70 6.99 -13.36
C GLY A 203 -12.78 5.89 -13.41
N SER A 204 -12.51 4.74 -14.05
CA SER A 204 -13.52 3.72 -14.35
C SER A 204 -13.09 2.27 -14.09
N TRP A 205 -11.92 2.06 -13.46
CA TRP A 205 -11.44 0.71 -13.16
C TRP A 205 -12.33 -0.02 -12.16
N CYS A 206 -12.87 0.66 -11.16
CA CYS A 206 -13.73 0.05 -10.15
C CYS A 206 -15.01 -0.55 -10.78
N PRO A 207 -15.30 -1.85 -10.58
CA PRO A 207 -16.57 -2.44 -11.01
C PRO A 207 -17.77 -1.67 -10.46
N TRP A 208 -18.86 -1.66 -11.22
CA TRP A 208 -20.03 -0.84 -10.89
C TRP A 208 -20.67 -1.18 -9.55
N ASP A 209 -20.84 -2.48 -9.31
CA ASP A 209 -21.40 -3.07 -8.11
C ASP A 209 -20.50 -2.96 -6.87
N LEU A 210 -19.27 -2.47 -7.05
CA LEU A 210 -18.29 -2.29 -5.97
C LEU A 210 -18.02 -0.83 -5.64
N GLN A 211 -18.59 0.12 -6.37
CA GLN A 211 -18.52 1.53 -6.02
C GLN A 211 -19.26 1.80 -4.71
N LYS A 212 -18.66 2.59 -3.81
CA LYS A 212 -19.29 2.95 -2.54
C LYS A 212 -20.45 3.92 -2.75
N PHE A 213 -20.33 4.81 -3.72
CA PHE A 213 -21.34 5.81 -4.07
C PHE A 213 -21.74 5.68 -5.54
N PRO A 214 -22.34 4.54 -5.93
CA PRO A 214 -22.67 4.27 -7.33
C PRO A 214 -23.58 5.39 -7.84
N PRO A 215 -23.32 5.92 -9.06
CA PRO A 215 -24.11 7.03 -9.58
C PRO A 215 -25.57 6.60 -9.77
N SER A 216 -26.47 7.57 -9.68
CA SER A 216 -27.91 7.35 -9.86
C SER A 216 -28.19 6.71 -11.23
N LYS A 217 -28.97 5.63 -11.23
CA LYS A 217 -29.37 4.93 -12.47
C LYS A 217 -30.09 5.90 -13.42
N PRO A 218 -29.69 6.00 -14.69
CA PRO A 218 -30.49 6.70 -15.70
C PRO A 218 -31.81 5.94 -15.97
N GLY A 219 -32.93 6.66 -16.10
CA GLY A 219 -34.22 6.11 -16.57
C GLY A 219 -34.99 5.22 -15.57
N ASP A 220 -35.95 4.42 -16.07
CA ASP A 220 -36.87 3.52 -15.31
C ASP A 220 -36.17 2.28 -14.69
N GLY A 221 -34.89 2.39 -14.33
CA GLY A 221 -34.13 1.29 -13.73
C GLY A 221 -33.52 0.28 -14.72
N ILE A 222 -33.49 0.61 -16.02
CA ILE A 222 -32.84 -0.19 -17.07
C ILE A 222 -31.48 0.42 -17.42
N PHE A 223 -30.41 -0.38 -17.36
CA PHE A 223 -29.10 0.00 -17.91
C PHE A 223 -29.16 -0.07 -19.44
N PRO A 224 -28.99 1.04 -20.16
CA PRO A 224 -28.71 0.97 -21.59
C PRO A 224 -27.31 0.39 -21.74
N TYR A 225 -27.21 -0.76 -22.42
CA TYR A 225 -25.92 -1.29 -22.83
C TYR A 225 -25.63 -0.84 -24.28
N PRO A 226 -24.42 -0.37 -24.60
CA PRO A 226 -23.28 -0.10 -23.70
C PRO A 226 -23.48 1.17 -22.85
N ASP A 227 -22.77 1.25 -21.71
CA ASP A 227 -22.87 2.27 -20.64
C ASP A 227 -22.40 3.67 -21.09
N ASP A 228 -23.01 4.20 -22.13
CA ASP A 228 -22.51 5.37 -22.82
C ASP A 228 -23.00 6.63 -22.09
N HIS A 229 -22.05 7.36 -21.48
CA HIS A 229 -22.16 8.75 -20.99
C HIS A 229 -22.71 8.99 -19.57
N ILE A 230 -22.73 8.01 -18.66
CA ILE A 230 -22.96 8.31 -17.24
C ILE A 230 -21.71 8.99 -16.67
N GLN A 231 -21.81 10.29 -16.37
CA GLN A 231 -20.72 11.05 -15.75
C GLN A 231 -20.52 10.56 -14.32
N ARG A 232 -19.37 9.92 -14.07
CA ARG A 232 -18.97 9.46 -12.74
C ARG A 232 -18.56 10.65 -11.86
N PRO A 233 -18.78 10.59 -10.54
CA PRO A 233 -18.09 11.49 -9.63
C PRO A 233 -16.58 11.43 -9.90
N VAL A 234 -15.89 12.56 -9.75
CA VAL A 234 -14.42 12.65 -9.97
C VAL A 234 -13.66 11.64 -9.11
N PHE A 235 -14.27 11.19 -8.01
CA PHE A 235 -13.73 10.18 -7.11
C PHE A 235 -14.87 9.34 -6.51
N ASP A 236 -14.76 8.01 -6.60
CA ASP A 236 -15.66 7.04 -5.95
C ASP A 236 -14.83 5.91 -5.31
N PRO A 237 -14.86 5.74 -3.98
CA PRO A 237 -14.19 4.64 -3.30
C PRO A 237 -14.69 3.27 -3.79
N CYS A 238 -13.78 2.30 -3.88
CA CYS A 238 -14.07 0.98 -4.40
C CYS A 238 -14.00 -0.08 -3.30
N LEU A 239 -15.10 -0.76 -3.02
CA LEU A 239 -15.11 -1.98 -2.21
C LEU A 239 -14.33 -3.08 -2.93
N SER A 240 -13.65 -3.91 -2.15
CA SER A 240 -13.15 -5.18 -2.65
C SER A 240 -14.27 -6.21 -2.83
N ALA A 241 -14.00 -7.27 -3.58
CA ALA A 241 -14.94 -8.38 -3.69
C ALA A 241 -15.34 -8.95 -2.31
N CYS A 242 -14.36 -9.17 -1.43
CA CYS A 242 -14.61 -9.68 -0.07
C CYS A 242 -15.49 -8.72 0.76
N SER A 243 -15.16 -7.42 0.78
CA SER A 243 -15.92 -6.44 1.55
C SER A 243 -17.34 -6.20 1.04
N SER A 244 -17.59 -6.46 -0.25
CA SER A 244 -18.93 -6.38 -0.84
C SER A 244 -19.77 -7.63 -0.57
N THR A 245 -19.22 -8.83 -0.76
CA THR A 245 -20.02 -10.07 -0.76
C THR A 245 -19.93 -10.87 0.54
N ASN A 246 -18.85 -10.70 1.31
CA ASN A 246 -18.48 -11.51 2.47
C ASN A 246 -18.48 -13.04 2.19
N LYS A 247 -18.31 -13.44 0.92
CA LYS A 247 -18.29 -14.85 0.53
C LYS A 247 -16.93 -15.48 0.83
N PRO A 248 -16.89 -16.76 1.24
CA PRO A 248 -15.61 -17.45 1.49
C PRO A 248 -14.65 -17.46 0.28
N GLN A 249 -15.19 -17.46 -0.94
CA GLN A 249 -14.39 -17.42 -2.18
C GLN A 249 -13.67 -16.09 -2.37
N ASP A 250 -14.36 -15.00 -2.08
CA ASP A 250 -13.85 -13.64 -2.28
C ASP A 250 -12.92 -13.23 -1.14
N CYS A 251 -13.17 -13.76 0.06
CA CYS A 251 -12.39 -13.51 1.27
C CYS A 251 -11.30 -14.56 1.53
N CYS A 252 -11.17 -15.58 0.68
CA CYS A 252 -10.22 -16.69 0.85
C CYS A 252 -10.30 -17.39 2.22
N THR A 253 -11.50 -17.68 2.71
CA THR A 253 -11.72 -18.34 4.01
C THR A 253 -12.28 -19.75 3.88
N GLY A 254 -12.22 -20.52 4.97
CA GLY A 254 -12.72 -21.90 5.01
C GLY A 254 -11.99 -22.78 3.98
N GLN A 255 -12.73 -23.41 3.07
CA GLN A 255 -12.14 -24.24 2.01
C GLN A 255 -11.31 -23.46 0.98
N TYR A 256 -11.49 -22.14 0.90
CA TYR A 256 -10.71 -21.26 0.02
C TYR A 256 -9.48 -20.70 0.73
N ASN A 257 -9.21 -21.12 1.97
CA ASN A 257 -8.02 -20.75 2.71
C ASN A 257 -6.78 -21.53 2.25
N ASP A 258 -6.56 -21.53 0.94
CA ASP A 258 -5.46 -22.17 0.26
C ASP A 258 -5.16 -21.35 -1.00
N PRO A 259 -3.91 -20.88 -1.21
CA PRO A 259 -3.53 -20.09 -2.38
C PRO A 259 -3.71 -20.85 -3.71
N ASN A 260 -3.79 -22.17 -3.70
CA ASN A 260 -4.08 -22.99 -4.88
C ASN A 260 -5.57 -23.07 -5.19
N VAL A 261 -6.44 -22.74 -4.23
CA VAL A 261 -7.89 -22.83 -4.34
C VAL A 261 -8.53 -21.44 -4.51
N CYS A 262 -8.12 -20.45 -3.72
CA CYS A 262 -8.63 -19.09 -3.86
C CYS A 262 -8.12 -18.47 -5.17
N ARG A 263 -9.02 -17.89 -5.96
CA ARG A 263 -8.69 -17.29 -7.25
C ARG A 263 -8.93 -15.79 -7.23
N PRO A 264 -8.15 -14.99 -7.99
CA PRO A 264 -8.38 -13.56 -8.09
C PRO A 264 -9.76 -13.28 -8.70
N SER A 265 -10.47 -12.33 -8.10
CA SER A 265 -11.78 -11.86 -8.57
C SER A 265 -11.65 -10.86 -9.74
N LEU A 266 -12.78 -10.45 -10.33
CA LEU A 266 -12.79 -9.33 -11.29
C LEU A 266 -12.22 -8.05 -10.67
N TYR A 267 -12.58 -7.75 -9.42
CA TYR A 267 -12.00 -6.64 -8.68
C TYR A 267 -10.48 -6.76 -8.61
N SER A 268 -9.98 -7.92 -8.21
CA SER A 268 -8.56 -8.16 -8.01
C SER A 268 -7.77 -7.95 -9.29
N ALA A 269 -8.26 -8.49 -10.41
CA ALA A 269 -7.67 -8.29 -11.73
C ALA A 269 -7.64 -6.80 -12.15
N ARG A 270 -8.72 -6.05 -11.90
CA ARG A 270 -8.79 -4.62 -12.22
C ARG A 270 -7.90 -3.78 -11.29
N ALA A 271 -7.86 -4.09 -10.00
CA ALA A 271 -6.97 -3.46 -9.03
C ALA A 271 -5.50 -3.61 -9.42
N LYS A 272 -5.06 -4.80 -9.86
CA LYS A 272 -3.68 -4.98 -10.37
C LYS A 272 -3.39 -4.23 -11.65
N SER A 273 -4.39 -3.99 -12.49
CA SER A 273 -4.19 -3.20 -13.71
C SER A 273 -3.86 -1.72 -13.43
N VAL A 274 -4.31 -1.20 -12.29
CA VAL A 274 -4.07 0.21 -11.88
C VAL A 274 -3.00 0.35 -10.80
N CYS A 275 -2.79 -0.67 -9.97
CA CYS A 275 -1.75 -0.71 -8.93
C CYS A 275 -1.02 -2.06 -8.94
N PRO A 276 -0.03 -2.25 -9.85
CA PRO A 276 0.64 -3.52 -10.04
C PRO A 276 1.43 -4.02 -8.82
N ASP A 277 1.96 -3.12 -7.99
CA ASP A 277 2.73 -3.48 -6.78
C ASP A 277 1.85 -3.65 -5.53
N ALA A 278 0.53 -3.41 -5.60
CA ALA A 278 -0.36 -3.50 -4.45
C ALA A 278 -1.04 -4.86 -4.35
N TYR A 279 -1.37 -5.29 -3.13
CA TYR A 279 -2.20 -6.47 -2.90
C TYR A 279 -3.61 -6.23 -3.42
N SER A 280 -4.13 -7.18 -4.20
CA SER A 280 -5.49 -7.10 -4.76
C SER A 280 -6.49 -8.08 -4.15
N TYR A 281 -5.99 -9.08 -3.41
CA TYR A 281 -6.73 -10.06 -2.60
C TYR A 281 -5.77 -10.79 -1.65
N ALA A 282 -6.30 -11.63 -0.75
CA ALA A 282 -5.55 -12.19 0.37
C ALA A 282 -4.30 -13.05 0.00
N PHE A 283 -4.28 -13.70 -1.17
CA PHE A 283 -3.16 -14.55 -1.60
C PHE A 283 -2.34 -13.96 -2.76
N ASP A 284 -2.27 -12.63 -2.85
CA ASP A 284 -1.49 -11.90 -3.86
C ASP A 284 -0.03 -11.64 -3.47
N ASP A 285 0.58 -12.52 -2.68
CA ASP A 285 1.87 -12.25 -2.02
C ASP A 285 3.01 -12.03 -3.01
N GLN A 286 3.13 -12.93 -4.01
CA GLN A 286 4.30 -12.97 -4.89
C GLN A 286 4.51 -11.72 -5.74
N THR A 287 3.46 -10.91 -5.91
CA THR A 287 3.49 -9.71 -6.75
C THR A 287 3.24 -8.41 -5.97
N SER A 288 3.18 -8.47 -4.64
CA SER A 288 2.69 -7.36 -3.83
C SER A 288 3.46 -7.13 -2.51
N THR A 289 4.20 -8.13 -2.00
CA THR A 289 5.01 -7.96 -0.78
C THR A 289 6.39 -7.40 -1.09
N PHE A 290 6.77 -6.32 -0.41
CA PHE A 290 8.16 -5.88 -0.35
C PHE A 290 8.86 -6.48 0.87
N ILE A 291 10.06 -7.03 0.65
CA ILE A 291 10.87 -7.61 1.72
C ILE A 291 12.27 -6.98 1.65
N ILE A 292 12.65 -6.27 2.70
CA ILE A 292 13.97 -5.63 2.81
C ILE A 292 14.63 -5.94 4.15
N PRO A 293 15.95 -5.72 4.30
CA PRO A 293 16.60 -5.78 5.59
C PRO A 293 15.92 -4.87 6.61
N ALA A 294 15.77 -5.35 7.85
CA ALA A 294 15.17 -4.57 8.92
C ALA A 294 15.97 -3.29 9.22
N GLY A 295 15.24 -2.28 9.70
CA GLY A 295 15.78 -0.97 10.04
C GLY A 295 15.23 0.17 9.18
N GLY A 296 15.78 1.37 9.38
CA GLY A 296 15.38 2.57 8.66
C GLY A 296 14.20 3.26 9.32
N GLY A 297 13.35 3.86 8.50
CA GLY A 297 12.09 4.49 8.86
C GLY A 297 11.19 4.56 7.63
N TRP A 298 9.99 5.07 7.80
CA TRP A 298 8.95 5.01 6.79
C TRP A 298 8.20 6.33 6.70
N GLU A 299 7.91 6.75 5.48
CA GLU A 299 7.01 7.86 5.19
C GLU A 299 5.82 7.33 4.39
N ILE A 300 4.62 7.59 4.89
CA ILE A 300 3.35 7.24 4.25
C ILE A 300 2.79 8.51 3.64
N VAL A 301 2.67 8.53 2.31
CA VAL A 301 2.23 9.71 1.57
C VAL A 301 0.85 9.47 0.98
N PHE A 302 -0.14 10.19 1.48
CA PHE A 302 -1.47 10.23 0.87
C PHE A 302 -1.47 11.17 -0.32
N CYS A 303 -2.12 10.77 -1.41
CA CYS A 303 -2.10 11.48 -2.68
C CYS A 303 -0.66 11.72 -3.22
N PRO A 304 0.16 10.67 -3.35
CA PRO A 304 1.54 10.82 -3.80
C PRO A 304 1.60 11.37 -5.22
N GLN A 305 2.69 12.05 -5.56
CA GLN A 305 2.96 12.48 -6.93
C GLN A 305 3.45 11.31 -7.78
N GLY A 306 3.25 11.39 -9.10
CA GLY A 306 3.79 10.41 -10.05
C GLY A 306 2.72 9.43 -10.52
N ARG A 307 3.06 8.14 -10.54
CA ARG A 307 2.21 7.06 -11.06
C ARG A 307 2.28 5.84 -10.15
N SER A 308 1.34 4.93 -10.28
CA SER A 308 1.46 3.61 -9.66
C SER A 308 2.77 2.94 -10.08
N THR A 309 3.45 2.35 -9.11
CA THR A 309 4.75 1.73 -9.34
C THR A 309 4.58 0.31 -9.91
N ASN A 310 5.63 -0.14 -10.60
CA ASN A 310 5.74 -1.51 -11.11
C ASN A 310 7.10 -2.12 -10.75
N ILE A 311 7.53 -1.88 -9.51
CA ILE A 311 8.84 -2.25 -8.99
C ILE A 311 8.98 -3.77 -8.90
N ILE A 312 7.97 -4.48 -8.38
CA ILE A 312 8.08 -5.92 -8.13
C ILE A 312 8.20 -6.68 -9.45
N GLN A 313 7.49 -6.26 -10.50
CA GLN A 313 7.60 -6.88 -11.82
C GLN A 313 8.98 -6.67 -12.45
N ILE A 314 9.58 -5.49 -12.28
CA ILE A 314 10.85 -5.12 -12.93
C ILE A 314 12.08 -5.58 -12.14
N PHE A 315 11.99 -5.54 -10.80
CA PHE A 315 13.08 -5.77 -9.88
C PHE A 315 12.84 -6.95 -8.91
N GLY A 316 11.88 -7.82 -9.18
CA GLY A 316 11.54 -8.93 -8.28
C GLY A 316 12.72 -9.88 -7.97
N ASP A 317 13.60 -10.14 -8.94
CA ASP A 317 14.82 -10.92 -8.70
C ASP A 317 15.78 -10.21 -7.76
N GLN A 318 15.99 -8.90 -7.96
CA GLN A 318 16.84 -8.06 -7.14
C GLN A 318 16.26 -7.94 -5.71
N LEU A 319 14.94 -7.83 -5.57
CA LEU A 319 14.27 -7.82 -4.27
C LEU A 319 14.44 -9.15 -3.51
N ARG A 320 14.29 -10.30 -4.19
CA ARG A 320 14.57 -11.61 -3.58
C ARG A 320 16.04 -11.76 -3.17
N ALA A 321 16.96 -11.29 -4.00
CA ALA A 321 18.39 -11.29 -3.68
C ALA A 321 18.69 -10.36 -2.49
N LEU A 322 18.05 -9.19 -2.40
CA LEU A 322 18.17 -8.26 -1.29
C LEU A 322 17.65 -8.88 0.02
N ALA A 323 16.47 -9.47 -0.03
CA ALA A 323 15.81 -10.10 1.12
C ALA A 323 16.67 -11.24 1.70
N SER A 324 17.24 -12.09 0.84
CA SER A 324 18.08 -13.21 1.25
C SER A 324 19.50 -12.80 1.67
N GLY A 325 20.10 -11.83 0.96
CA GLY A 325 21.49 -11.45 1.13
C GLY A 325 21.75 -10.33 2.14
N GLY A 326 20.72 -9.57 2.53
CA GLY A 326 20.86 -8.46 3.48
C GLY A 326 21.52 -7.19 2.92
N ARG A 327 21.91 -7.20 1.63
CA ARG A 327 22.67 -6.13 0.97
C ARG A 327 22.43 -6.07 -0.52
N VAL A 328 22.65 -4.89 -1.08
CA VAL A 328 22.62 -4.66 -2.53
C VAL A 328 23.94 -5.12 -3.14
N THR A 329 23.88 -5.98 -4.16
CA THR A 329 25.07 -6.46 -4.89
C THR A 329 25.43 -5.54 -6.06
N GLN A 330 26.60 -5.74 -6.66
CA GLN A 330 27.04 -4.95 -7.81
C GLN A 330 26.16 -5.20 -9.04
N GLU A 331 25.68 -6.44 -9.22
CA GLU A 331 24.75 -6.81 -10.28
C GLU A 331 23.41 -6.10 -10.10
N MET A 332 22.89 -6.07 -8.86
CA MET A 332 21.67 -5.31 -8.54
C MET A 332 21.86 -3.82 -8.85
N PHE A 333 22.98 -3.24 -8.43
CA PHE A 333 23.29 -1.82 -8.68
C PHE A 333 23.29 -1.48 -10.18
N SER A 334 23.80 -2.40 -11.00
CA SER A 334 23.85 -2.22 -12.46
C SER A 334 22.46 -2.28 -13.10
N ALA A 335 21.53 -3.07 -12.54
CA ALA A 335 20.15 -3.14 -13.02
C ALA A 335 19.34 -1.89 -12.61
N VAL A 336 19.41 -1.48 -11.33
CA VAL A 336 18.60 -0.38 -10.78
C VAL A 336 19.01 1.00 -11.28
N THR A 337 20.22 1.15 -11.83
CA THR A 337 20.70 2.39 -12.44
C THR A 337 20.48 2.43 -13.96
N ASN A 338 20.11 1.30 -14.57
CA ASN A 338 19.94 1.20 -16.02
C ASN A 338 18.51 1.57 -16.44
N LYS A 339 18.33 2.82 -16.85
CA LYS A 339 17.03 3.32 -17.34
C LYS A 339 16.48 2.50 -18.52
N THR A 340 17.32 2.05 -19.44
CA THR A 340 16.89 1.23 -20.59
C THR A 340 16.35 -0.12 -20.13
N TYR A 341 16.97 -0.73 -19.11
CA TYR A 341 16.46 -1.96 -18.49
C TYR A 341 15.06 -1.73 -17.91
N ILE A 342 14.89 -0.67 -17.11
CA ILE A 342 13.62 -0.30 -16.48
C ILE A 342 12.53 -0.06 -17.52
N GLU A 343 12.83 0.73 -18.54
CA GLU A 343 11.85 1.11 -19.57
C GLU A 343 11.57 -0.01 -20.57
N SER A 344 12.40 -1.05 -20.63
CA SER A 344 12.13 -2.21 -21.51
C SER A 344 10.89 -2.98 -21.09
N GLY A 345 10.49 -2.90 -19.81
CA GLY A 345 9.36 -3.65 -19.26
C GLY A 345 9.58 -5.17 -19.21
N ARG A 346 10.80 -5.65 -19.50
CA ARG A 346 11.14 -7.08 -19.41
C ARG A 346 11.38 -7.42 -17.94
N ALA A 347 10.54 -8.30 -17.39
CA ALA A 347 10.92 -9.08 -16.23
C ALA A 347 12.24 -9.81 -16.57
N GLY A 348 13.18 -9.88 -15.63
CA GLY A 348 14.52 -10.45 -15.83
C GLY A 348 14.50 -11.69 -16.74
N GLY A 349 15.24 -11.62 -17.85
CA GLY A 349 15.35 -12.71 -18.82
C GLY A 349 15.94 -13.96 -18.18
N ALA A 350 15.26 -15.09 -18.39
CA ALA A 350 15.56 -16.41 -17.87
C ALA A 350 17.05 -16.81 -18.01
N SER A 351 17.66 -17.12 -16.88
CA SER A 351 18.46 -18.34 -16.75
C SER A 351 17.67 -19.29 -15.86
N ARG A 352 17.20 -20.42 -16.41
CA ARG A 352 16.65 -21.52 -15.60
C ARG A 352 17.74 -22.02 -14.65
N LEU A 353 17.83 -21.45 -13.46
CA LEU A 353 18.34 -22.22 -12.32
C LEU A 353 17.19 -23.13 -11.90
N GLN A 354 17.45 -24.43 -11.99
CA GLN A 354 16.51 -25.47 -11.55
C GLN A 354 16.03 -25.17 -10.13
N PRO A 355 14.77 -25.52 -9.79
CA PRO A 355 14.28 -25.37 -8.43
C PRO A 355 15.09 -26.31 -7.53
N THR A 356 16.05 -25.77 -6.80
CA THR A 356 16.48 -26.38 -5.54
C THR A 356 15.32 -26.27 -4.57
N PRO A 357 14.98 -27.33 -3.81
CA PRO A 357 13.83 -27.32 -2.93
C PRO A 357 14.11 -26.34 -1.78
N LEU A 358 13.70 -25.09 -1.95
CA LEU A 358 13.51 -24.20 -0.83
C LEU A 358 12.32 -24.77 -0.07
N LEU A 359 12.60 -25.19 1.17
CA LEU A 359 11.60 -25.50 2.18
C LEU A 359 10.42 -24.53 2.02
N GLU A 360 9.21 -25.08 1.90
CA GLU A 360 7.96 -24.37 2.09
C GLU A 360 7.99 -23.69 3.47
N LEU A 361 8.59 -22.50 3.54
CA LEU A 361 8.36 -21.59 4.63
C LEU A 361 6.97 -21.03 4.40
N THR A 362 6.07 -21.42 5.29
CA THR A 362 4.72 -20.91 5.46
C THR A 362 4.71 -19.37 5.50
N VAL A 363 4.68 -18.73 4.33
CA VAL A 363 4.31 -17.31 4.15
C VAL A 363 2.79 -17.13 4.35
N VAL A 364 2.04 -18.23 4.25
CA VAL A 364 0.57 -18.35 4.43
C VAL A 364 0.06 -17.79 5.77
N GLY A 365 0.93 -17.58 6.77
CA GLY A 365 0.54 -17.18 8.12
C GLY A 365 0.49 -15.67 8.41
N ILE A 366 1.07 -14.78 7.59
CA ILE A 366 1.13 -13.34 7.94
C ILE A 366 -0.09 -12.57 7.40
N CYS A 367 -0.52 -12.80 6.15
CA CYS A 367 -1.68 -12.08 5.58
C CYS A 367 -3.02 -12.48 6.20
N MET A 368 -3.17 -13.74 6.65
CA MET A 368 -4.41 -14.19 7.29
C MET A 368 -4.64 -13.56 8.67
N ALA A 369 -3.57 -13.14 9.36
CA ALA A 369 -3.66 -12.44 10.65
C ALA A 369 -3.90 -10.93 10.51
N LEU A 370 -3.58 -10.33 9.35
CA LEU A 370 -3.75 -8.89 9.10
C LEU A 370 -5.11 -8.56 8.43
N ALA A 371 -5.61 -9.46 7.58
CA ALA A 371 -6.91 -9.29 6.90
C ALA A 371 -8.15 -9.58 7.77
N PHE A 372 -7.98 -10.26 8.93
CA PHE A 372 -9.08 -10.62 9.84
C PHE A 372 -8.80 -10.14 11.27
N SER A 373 -8.77 -8.81 11.48
CA SER A 373 -8.84 -8.20 12.81
C SER A 373 -9.37 -6.78 12.74
#